data_AF-A0AAP9SEU0-F1
#
_entry.id   AF-A0AAP9SEU0-F1
#
_cell.length_a   1.000
_cell.length_b   1.000
_cell.length_c   1.000
_cell.angle_alpha   90.00
_cell.angle_beta   90.00
_cell.angle_gamma   90.00
#
_symmetry.space_group_name_H-M   'P 1'
#
loop_
_entity.id
_entity.type
_entity.pdbx_description
1 polymer ?
#
loop_
_entity_poly.entity_id
_entity_poly.type
_entity_poly.pdbx_seq_one_letter_code
_entity_poly.pdbx_strand_id
1 'polypeptide(L)'
;MKNIVNTIIGSNNIIIRNSTVSHIRNIETLSQGWNWVESTEGSGFLLSPEGDSVVDYVLIIGTSDIRYRFRDTESWMLFVGTEKEFKDFILKKVRDRI
;
A
#
# COMPACT_ATOMS: atom_id res chain seq x y z
N MET A 1 -15.74 18.06 11.78
CA MET A 1 -15.00 17.33 10.73
C MET A 1 -15.33 15.86 10.89
N LYS A 2 -15.94 15.21 9.89
CA LYS A 2 -16.16 13.75 9.95
C LYS A 2 -14.80 13.09 9.81
N ASN A 3 -14.38 12.31 10.80
CA ASN A 3 -13.26 11.38 10.65
C ASN A 3 -13.69 10.36 9.59
N ILE A 4 -13.36 10.63 8.32
CA ILE A 4 -13.46 9.62 7.27
C ILE A 4 -12.31 8.68 7.58
N VAL A 5 -12.63 7.55 8.22
CA VAL A 5 -11.67 6.45 8.35
C VAL A 5 -11.36 6.00 6.93
N ASN A 6 -10.18 6.41 6.43
CA ASN A 6 -9.81 6.18 5.03
C ASN A 6 -9.49 4.71 4.75
N THR A 7 -9.20 3.91 5.78
CA THR A 7 -8.91 2.48 5.65
C THR A 7 -9.45 1.73 6.87
N ILE A 8 -10.27 0.71 6.65
CA ILE A 8 -10.65 -0.29 7.66
C ILE A 8 -10.10 -1.63 7.21
N ILE A 9 -9.30 -2.28 8.05
CA ILE A 9 -8.84 -3.67 7.87
C ILE A 9 -9.67 -4.54 8.81
N GLY A 10 -10.66 -5.23 8.26
CA GLY A 10 -11.53 -6.11 9.01
C GLY A 10 -10.91 -7.49 9.23
N SER A 11 -11.27 -8.13 10.35
CA SER A 11 -10.92 -9.52 10.66
C SER A 11 -11.44 -10.55 9.65
N ASN A 12 -12.35 -10.14 8.76
CA ASN A 12 -12.93 -10.97 7.71
C ASN A 12 -12.17 -10.86 6.37
N ASN A 13 -10.89 -10.47 6.39
CA ASN A 13 -10.08 -10.25 5.19
C ASN A 13 -10.65 -9.20 4.24
N ILE A 14 -11.28 -8.14 4.77
CA ILE A 14 -11.85 -7.04 3.99
C ILE A 14 -11.08 -5.76 4.25
N ILE A 15 -10.78 -5.03 3.19
CA ILE A 15 -10.30 -3.65 3.22
C ILE A 15 -11.44 -2.77 2.73
N ILE A 16 -11.79 -1.74 3.49
CA ILE A 16 -12.66 -0.66 3.00
C ILE A 16 -11.79 0.60 2.92
N ARG A 17 -11.56 1.11 1.70
CA ARG A 17 -10.71 2.27 1.46
C ARG A 17 -11.25 3.16 0.36
N ASN A 18 -11.36 4.46 0.62
CA ASN A 18 -11.93 5.45 -0.32
C ASN A 18 -13.30 5.01 -0.90
N SER A 19 -14.15 4.40 -0.07
CA SER A 19 -15.44 3.81 -0.46
C SER A 19 -15.35 2.58 -1.37
N THR A 20 -14.15 2.05 -1.61
CA THR A 20 -13.92 0.78 -2.31
C THR A 20 -13.76 -0.35 -1.31
N VAL A 21 -14.40 -1.48 -1.56
CA VAL A 21 -14.24 -2.72 -0.80
C VAL A 21 -13.35 -3.67 -1.58
N SER A 22 -12.30 -4.20 -0.97
CA SER A 22 -11.42 -5.23 -1.55
C SER A 22 -11.11 -6.32 -0.54
N HIS A 23 -10.64 -7.47 -1.03
CA HIS A 23 -10.24 -8.58 -0.18
C HIS A 23 -8.73 -8.57 0.07
N ILE A 24 -8.34 -8.93 1.27
CA ILE A 24 -6.95 -9.06 1.68
C ILE A 24 -6.41 -10.38 1.13
N ARG A 25 -5.31 -10.27 0.38
CA ARG A 25 -4.50 -11.42 0.00
C ARG A 25 -3.48 -11.74 1.08
N ASN A 26 -2.78 -10.72 1.57
CA ASN A 26 -1.71 -10.87 2.54
C ASN A 26 -1.52 -9.58 3.36
N ILE A 27 -1.07 -9.74 4.61
CA ILE A 27 -0.56 -8.65 5.44
C ILE A 27 0.81 -9.09 5.94
N GLU A 28 1.84 -8.34 5.58
CA GLU A 28 3.20 -8.54 6.07
C GLU A 28 3.50 -7.46 7.11
N THR A 29 3.60 -7.86 8.38
CA THR A 29 4.03 -6.97 9.47
C THR A 29 5.54 -6.80 9.43
N LEU A 30 5.97 -5.55 9.31
CA LEU A 30 7.37 -5.15 9.20
C LEU A 30 7.87 -4.58 10.55
N SER A 31 9.16 -4.26 10.60
CA SER A 31 9.79 -3.65 11.77
C SER A 31 9.04 -2.39 12.23
N GLN A 32 9.02 -2.14 13.54
CA GLN A 32 8.45 -0.93 14.15
C GLN A 32 6.93 -0.76 13.95
N GLY A 33 6.20 -1.82 13.56
CA GLY A 33 4.74 -1.78 13.46
C GLY A 33 4.20 -1.32 12.10
N TRP A 34 5.07 -1.16 11.11
CA TRP A 34 4.66 -0.95 9.72
C TRP A 34 3.96 -2.20 9.17
N ASN A 35 2.98 -2.02 8.29
CA ASN A 35 2.28 -3.15 7.67
C ASN A 35 2.19 -2.96 6.16
N TRP A 36 2.69 -3.95 5.41
CA TRP A 36 2.48 -4.03 3.97
C TRP A 36 1.20 -4.83 3.70
N VAL A 37 0.23 -4.23 3.03
CA VAL A 37 -1.09 -4.82 2.79
C VAL A 37 -1.29 -5.06 1.31
N GLU A 38 -1.62 -6.28 0.95
CA GLU A 38 -1.86 -6.72 -0.42
C GLU A 38 -3.33 -7.12 -0.57
N SER A 39 -3.97 -6.64 -1.63
CA SER A 39 -5.30 -7.07 -2.03
C SER A 39 -5.26 -8.19 -3.07
N THR A 40 -6.36 -8.93 -3.19
CA THR A 40 -6.54 -9.96 -4.24
C THR A 40 -6.52 -9.39 -5.65
N GLU A 41 -6.88 -8.12 -5.81
CA GLU A 41 -7.01 -7.44 -7.10
C GLU A 41 -5.69 -6.88 -7.65
N GLY A 42 -4.55 -7.21 -7.04
CA GLY A 42 -3.24 -6.71 -7.47
C GLY A 42 -3.01 -5.24 -7.10
N SER A 43 -3.66 -4.74 -6.06
CA SER A 43 -3.35 -3.44 -5.44
C SER A 43 -2.88 -3.60 -4.01
N GLY A 44 -2.22 -2.60 -3.46
CA GLY A 44 -1.81 -2.63 -2.06
C GLY A 44 -1.35 -1.29 -1.54
N PHE A 45 -0.97 -1.27 -0.27
CA PHE A 45 -0.47 -0.07 0.39
C PHE A 45 0.43 -0.41 1.58
N LEU A 46 1.29 0.53 1.93
CA LEU A 46 2.13 0.47 3.12
C LEU A 46 1.51 1.36 4.21
N LEU A 47 1.19 0.79 5.36
CA LEU A 47 0.71 1.49 6.55
C LEU A 47 1.86 1.80 7.50
N SER A 48 1.87 3.03 8.00
CA SER A 48 2.69 3.44 9.14
C SER A 48 2.18 2.79 10.45
N PRO A 49 2.99 2.82 11.52
CA PRO A 49 2.59 2.31 12.84
C PRO A 49 1.34 3.00 13.40
N GLU A 50 1.09 4.25 13.00
CA GLU A 50 -0.08 5.04 13.37
C GLU A 50 -1.34 4.67 12.57
N GLY A 51 -1.23 3.72 11.63
CA GLY A 51 -2.33 3.26 10.77
C GLY A 51 -2.51 4.08 9.51
N ASP A 52 -1.55 4.95 9.19
CA ASP A 52 -1.61 5.85 8.06
C ASP A 52 -0.96 5.23 6.81
N SER A 53 -1.72 5.05 5.73
CA SER A 53 -1.18 4.67 4.42
C SER A 53 -0.17 5.71 3.88
N VAL A 54 1.09 5.32 3.73
CA VAL A 54 2.19 6.18 3.23
C VAL A 54 2.42 6.02 1.73
N VAL A 55 2.19 4.82 1.21
CA VAL A 55 2.31 4.49 -0.22
C VAL A 55 1.09 3.69 -0.66
N ASP A 56 0.60 4.02 -1.84
CA ASP A 56 -0.37 3.23 -2.60
C ASP A 56 0.31 2.63 -3.83
N TYR A 57 -0.04 1.40 -4.21
CA TYR A 57 0.43 0.82 -5.46
C TYR A 57 -0.62 -0.08 -6.13
N VAL A 58 -0.48 -0.23 -7.45
CA VAL A 58 -1.22 -1.18 -8.29
C VAL A 58 -0.27 -1.87 -9.25
N LEU A 59 -0.41 -3.19 -9.36
CA LEU A 59 0.27 -4.01 -10.36
C LEU A 59 -0.39 -3.78 -11.72
N ILE A 60 0.41 -3.60 -12.77
CA ILE A 60 -0.13 -3.49 -14.13
C ILE A 60 -0.32 -4.90 -14.70
N ILE A 61 -1.57 -5.29 -14.94
CA ILE A 61 -1.91 -6.62 -15.45
C ILE A 61 -1.25 -6.85 -16.81
N GLY A 62 -0.57 -7.99 -16.95
CA GLY A 62 0.12 -8.37 -18.17
C GLY A 62 1.55 -7.83 -18.28
N THR A 63 2.04 -7.08 -17.29
CA THR A 63 3.44 -6.66 -17.21
C THR A 63 4.02 -6.93 -15.81
N SER A 64 5.32 -6.67 -15.63
CA SER A 64 5.95 -6.61 -14.32
C SER A 64 5.85 -5.23 -13.67
N ASP A 65 5.30 -4.23 -14.37
CA ASP A 65 5.39 -2.85 -13.95
C ASP A 65 4.40 -2.52 -12.84
N ILE A 66 4.77 -1.54 -12.02
CA ILE A 66 4.01 -1.14 -10.84
C ILE A 66 3.78 0.36 -10.90
N ARG A 67 2.53 0.77 -10.79
CA ARG A 67 2.18 2.18 -10.55
C ARG A 67 2.10 2.40 -9.05
N TYR A 68 2.72 3.46 -8.56
CA TYR A 68 2.66 3.81 -7.15
C TYR A 68 2.58 5.31 -6.94
N ARG A 69 2.14 5.72 -5.75
CA ARG A 69 2.21 7.12 -5.29
C ARG A 69 2.47 7.16 -3.79
N PHE A 70 3.17 8.19 -3.34
CA PHE A 70 3.23 8.52 -1.92
C PHE A 70 1.96 9.31 -1.54
N ARG A 71 1.54 9.23 -0.27
CA ARG A 71 0.39 9.97 0.26
C ARG A 71 0.42 11.45 -0.11
N ASP A 72 1.59 12.08 -0.01
CA ASP A 72 1.76 13.52 -0.19
C ASP A 72 1.99 13.92 -1.65
N THR A 73 1.82 12.98 -2.59
CA THR A 73 2.01 13.22 -4.02
C THR A 73 0.72 12.96 -4.79
N GLU A 74 0.32 13.91 -5.64
CA GLU A 74 -0.87 13.76 -6.49
C GLU A 74 -0.62 12.81 -7.69
N SER A 75 0.65 12.65 -8.09
CA SER A 75 1.02 11.94 -9.33
C SER A 75 1.40 10.48 -9.08
N TRP A 76 0.83 9.60 -9.90
CA TRP A 76 1.25 8.19 -9.99
C TRP A 76 2.54 8.05 -10.78
N MET A 77 3.56 7.49 -10.13
CA MET A 77 4.86 7.16 -10.72
C MET A 77 4.87 5.71 -11.21
N LEU A 78 5.80 5.42 -12.11
CA LEU A 78 6.06 4.07 -12.63
C LEU A 78 7.32 3.50 -11.97
N PHE A 79 7.25 2.25 -11.54
CA PHE A 79 8.39 1.43 -11.18
C PHE A 79 8.44 0.24 -12.15
N VAL A 80 9.62 0.03 -12.76
CA VAL A 80 9.89 -1.08 -13.67
C VAL A 80 10.78 -2.07 -12.95
N GLY A 81 10.27 -3.27 -12.69
CA GLY A 81 10.98 -4.31 -11.95
C GLY A 81 10.00 -5.27 -11.28
N THR A 82 10.51 -6.19 -10.47
CA THR A 82 9.70 -7.16 -9.72
C THR A 82 9.03 -6.53 -8.50
N GLU A 83 7.97 -7.18 -7.99
CA GLU A 83 7.31 -6.75 -6.75
C GLU A 83 8.27 -6.72 -5.55
N LYS A 84 9.22 -7.66 -5.50
CA LYS A 84 10.26 -7.67 -4.46
C LYS A 84 11.15 -6.43 -4.53
N GLU A 85 11.66 -6.11 -5.71
CA GLU A 85 12.50 -4.92 -5.92
C GLU A 85 11.73 -3.63 -5.61
N PHE A 86 10.44 -3.61 -5.92
CA PHE A 86 9.56 -2.50 -5.56
C PHE A 86 9.40 -2.35 -4.05
N LYS A 87 9.13 -3.45 -3.32
CA LYS A 87 9.07 -3.43 -1.84
C LYS A 87 10.37 -2.87 -1.25
N ASP A 88 11.52 -3.39 -1.68
CA ASP A 88 12.83 -2.93 -1.21
C ASP A 88 13.06 -1.44 -1.50
N PHE A 89 12.69 -0.99 -2.71
CA PHE A 89 12.76 0.42 -3.10
C PHE A 89 11.90 1.33 -2.21
N ILE A 90 10.65 0.96 -1.96
CA ILE A 90 9.73 1.73 -1.11
C ILE A 90 10.22 1.78 0.33
N LEU A 91 10.63 0.64 0.89
CA LEU A 91 11.11 0.58 2.27
C LEU A 91 12.37 1.42 2.48
N LYS A 92 13.27 1.46 1.48
CA LYS A 92 14.41 2.37 1.49
C LYS A 92 13.95 3.84 1.48
N LYS A 93 13.04 4.20 0.58
CA LYS A 93 12.53 5.59 0.46
C LYS A 93 11.78 6.07 1.69
N VAL A 94 11.06 5.18 2.38
CA VAL A 94 10.31 5.53 3.59
C VAL A 94 11.25 5.68 4.79
N ARG A 95 12.27 4.82 4.93
CA ARG A 95 13.30 4.99 5.97
C ARG A 95 14.03 6.32 5.87
N ASP A 96 14.33 6.78 4.66
CA ASP A 96 15.00 8.07 4.43
C ASP A 96 14.10 9.30 4.74
N ARG A 97 12.80 9.09 5.02
CA ARG A 97 11.82 10.15 5.31
C ARG A 97 11.44 10.25 6.79
N ILE A 98 11.90 9.34 7.63
CA ILE A 98 11.71 9.32 9.09
C ILE A 98 13.00 9.82 9.74
#